data_AF-A0A1Q3ZHM7-F1
#
_entry.id   AF-A0A1Q3ZHM7-F1
#
_cell.length_a   1.000
_cell.length_b   1.000
_cell.length_c   1.000
_cell.angle_alpha   90.00
_cell.angle_beta   90.00
_cell.angle_gamma   90.00
#
_symmetry.space_group_name_H-M   'P 1'
#
loop_
_entity.id
_entity.type
_entity.pdbx_description
1 polymer ?
#
loop_
_entity_poly.entity_id
_entity_poly.type
_entity_poly.pdbx_seq_one_letter_code
_entity_poly.pdbx_strand_id
1 'polypeptide(L)'
;MSWDKYLALFGISTFKFMFAPLGGIPMGLTFFETYLSCVAGAVTAATFFYFMSEFFIIRSMKKRKRKIEEALRTGTELPQKKNFTFMNKLIVKIKRTLGIYGVCLFAPLFFSIPGGTIISAKFYGKKRQTFPLILTGIFMNGLIITSIVYINQIF
;
A
#
# COMPACT_ATOMS: atom_id res chain seq x y z
N MET A 1 -15.47 -22.21 17.34
CA MET A 1 -15.04 -21.40 16.18
C MET A 1 -13.68 -20.81 16.49
N SER A 2 -12.67 -21.07 15.68
CA SER A 2 -11.30 -20.61 15.91
C SER A 2 -11.10 -19.16 15.46
N TRP A 3 -11.80 -18.23 16.11
CA TRP A 3 -11.73 -16.78 15.85
C TRP A 3 -10.31 -16.23 16.00
N ASP A 4 -9.53 -16.83 16.88
CA ASP A 4 -8.11 -16.56 17.11
C ASP A 4 -7.26 -16.73 15.84
N LYS A 5 -7.50 -17.80 15.06
CA LYS A 5 -6.76 -18.07 13.82
C LYS A 5 -7.05 -17.05 12.73
N TYR A 6 -8.32 -16.64 12.60
CA TYR A 6 -8.73 -15.60 11.65
C TYR A 6 -8.12 -14.24 11.99
N LEU A 7 -8.15 -13.86 13.26
CA LEU A 7 -7.55 -12.62 13.74
C LEU A 7 -6.03 -12.61 13.58
N ALA A 8 -5.36 -13.74 13.82
CA ALA A 8 -3.93 -13.88 13.60
C ALA A 8 -3.57 -13.66 12.12
N LEU A 9 -4.28 -14.33 11.19
CA LEU A 9 -4.07 -14.14 9.75
C LEU A 9 -4.39 -12.73 9.28
N PHE A 10 -5.44 -12.12 9.83
CA PHE A 10 -5.80 -10.72 9.58
C PHE A 10 -4.67 -9.77 10.01
N GLY A 11 -4.11 -9.98 11.19
CA GLY A 11 -2.98 -9.19 11.71
C GLY A 11 -1.70 -9.38 10.89
N ILE A 12 -1.37 -10.62 10.53
CA ILE A 12 -0.15 -10.92 9.74
C ILE A 12 -0.28 -10.34 8.33
N SER A 13 -1.44 -10.49 7.69
CA SER A 13 -1.70 -9.97 6.33
C SER A 13 -1.63 -8.44 6.25
N THR A 14 -1.94 -7.74 7.34
CA THR A 14 -1.77 -6.29 7.44
C THR A 14 -0.32 -5.85 7.19
N PHE A 15 0.68 -6.59 7.69
CA PHE A 15 2.08 -6.20 7.55
C PHE A 15 2.82 -6.97 6.46
N LYS A 16 2.58 -8.28 6.36
CA LYS A 16 3.24 -9.21 5.44
C LYS A 16 2.22 -10.02 4.66
N PHE A 17 1.45 -9.33 3.82
CA PHE A 17 0.43 -9.94 2.95
C PHE A 17 0.97 -11.11 2.10
N MET A 18 2.18 -10.97 1.56
CA MET A 18 2.78 -11.99 0.69
C MET A 18 2.98 -13.35 1.38
N PHE A 19 3.21 -13.35 2.70
CA PHE A 19 3.47 -14.58 3.47
C PHE A 19 2.29 -15.00 4.34
N ALA A 20 1.24 -14.19 4.44
CA ALA A 20 0.12 -14.47 5.32
C ALA A 20 -0.61 -15.79 4.97
N PRO A 21 -0.86 -16.12 3.68
CA PRO A 21 -1.53 -17.39 3.33
C PRO A 21 -0.76 -18.65 3.74
N LEU A 22 0.58 -18.59 3.88
CA LEU A 22 1.39 -19.71 4.39
C LEU A 22 1.03 -20.09 5.82
N GLY A 23 0.56 -19.12 6.62
CA GLY A 23 0.10 -19.37 7.99
C GLY A 23 -1.23 -20.11 8.06
N GLY A 24 -2.00 -20.19 6.96
CA GLY A 24 -3.29 -20.88 6.91
C GLY A 24 -3.18 -22.40 7.03
N ILE A 25 -2.16 -22.99 6.40
CA ILE A 25 -1.90 -24.43 6.39
C ILE A 25 -1.69 -24.99 7.81
N PRO A 26 -0.70 -24.52 8.61
CA PRO A 26 -0.47 -25.06 9.96
C PRO A 26 -1.64 -24.79 10.91
N MET A 27 -2.50 -23.81 10.59
CA MET A 27 -3.71 -23.49 11.34
C MET A 27 -4.89 -24.41 10.98
N GLY A 28 -4.77 -25.26 9.95
CA GLY A 28 -5.82 -26.17 9.49
C GLY A 28 -7.00 -25.45 8.83
N LEU A 29 -6.78 -24.25 8.28
CA LEU A 29 -7.82 -23.45 7.64
C LEU A 29 -8.03 -23.85 6.19
N THR A 30 -9.26 -23.73 5.72
CA THR A 30 -9.59 -23.95 4.31
C THR A 30 -9.07 -22.81 3.44
N PHE A 31 -8.93 -23.07 2.13
CA PHE A 31 -8.53 -22.08 1.14
C PHE A 31 -9.33 -20.76 1.25
N PHE A 32 -10.66 -20.87 1.35
CA PHE A 32 -11.56 -19.71 1.41
C PHE A 32 -11.40 -18.94 2.71
N GLU A 33 -11.28 -19.64 3.84
CA GLU A 33 -11.08 -19.02 5.15
C GLU A 33 -9.76 -18.22 5.21
N THR A 34 -8.68 -18.79 4.70
CA THR A 34 -7.38 -18.11 4.63
C THR A 34 -7.40 -16.95 3.65
N TYR A 35 -7.96 -17.15 2.46
CA TYR A 35 -8.09 -16.09 1.46
C TYR A 35 -8.88 -14.89 2.00
N LEU A 36 -10.08 -15.12 2.53
CA LEU A 36 -10.93 -14.06 3.06
C LEU A 36 -10.29 -13.34 4.24
N SER A 37 -9.66 -14.08 5.17
CA SER A 37 -8.97 -13.48 6.32
C SER A 37 -7.81 -12.58 5.89
N CYS A 38 -6.99 -13.04 4.94
CA CYS A 38 -5.85 -12.27 4.45
C CYS A 38 -6.29 -11.04 3.63
N VAL A 39 -7.30 -11.18 2.77
CA VAL A 39 -7.83 -10.07 1.98
C VAL A 39 -8.50 -9.05 2.89
N ALA A 40 -9.29 -9.47 3.88
CA ALA A 40 -9.92 -8.55 4.82
C ALA A 40 -8.88 -7.72 5.60
N GLY A 41 -7.80 -8.36 6.07
CA GLY A 41 -6.69 -7.68 6.74
C GLY A 41 -6.01 -6.67 5.82
N ALA A 42 -5.64 -7.09 4.62
CA ALA A 42 -4.99 -6.23 3.64
C ALA A 42 -5.88 -5.07 3.17
N VAL A 43 -7.17 -5.29 2.92
CA VAL A 43 -8.10 -4.22 2.52
C VAL A 43 -8.28 -3.21 3.65
N THR A 44 -8.44 -3.68 4.90
CA THR A 44 -8.59 -2.81 6.06
C THR A 44 -7.35 -1.95 6.25
N ALA A 45 -6.17 -2.56 6.22
CA ALA A 45 -4.90 -1.87 6.30
C ALA A 45 -4.72 -0.87 5.14
N ALA A 46 -4.96 -1.29 3.90
CA ALA A 46 -4.83 -0.45 2.72
C ALA A 46 -5.74 0.78 2.82
N THR A 47 -7.00 0.59 3.23
CA THR A 47 -7.96 1.67 3.44
C THR A 47 -7.45 2.65 4.48
N PHE A 48 -7.10 2.16 5.67
CA PHE A 48 -6.63 3.00 6.76
C PHE A 48 -5.37 3.79 6.40
N PHE A 49 -4.32 3.11 5.91
CA PHE A 49 -3.04 3.75 5.60
C PHE A 49 -3.08 4.65 4.36
N TYR A 50 -3.89 4.31 3.35
CA TYR A 50 -4.07 5.16 2.17
C TYR A 50 -4.67 6.50 2.55
N PHE A 51 -5.83 6.50 3.22
CA PHE A 51 -6.52 7.73 3.60
C PHE A 51 -5.73 8.54 4.63
N MET A 52 -5.10 7.87 5.60
CA MET A 52 -4.22 8.51 6.57
C MET A 52 -3.05 9.22 5.88
N SER A 53 -2.39 8.54 4.94
CA SER A 53 -1.28 9.12 4.18
C SER A 53 -1.70 10.31 3.34
N GLU A 54 -2.81 10.17 2.61
CA GLU A 54 -3.36 11.22 1.76
C GLU A 54 -3.70 12.47 2.60
N PHE A 55 -4.34 12.30 3.75
CA PHE A 55 -4.64 13.38 4.68
C PHE A 55 -3.40 14.14 5.13
N PHE A 56 -2.36 13.42 5.60
CA PHE A 56 -1.11 14.05 6.04
C PHE A 56 -0.36 14.74 4.90
N ILE A 57 -0.35 14.13 3.71
CA ILE A 57 0.29 14.70 2.52
C ILE A 57 -0.40 16.00 2.13
N ILE A 58 -1.74 16.02 2.01
CA ILE A 58 -2.51 17.22 1.66
C ILE A 58 -2.29 18.32 2.69
N ARG A 59 -2.32 17.99 3.99
CA ARG A 59 -2.08 18.95 5.07
C ARG A 59 -0.68 19.55 5.00
N SER A 60 0.35 18.72 4.77
CA SER A 60 1.73 19.18 4.62
C SER A 60 1.91 20.10 3.40
N MET A 61 1.25 19.78 2.29
CA MET A 61 1.27 20.56 1.06
C MET A 61 0.57 21.92 1.26
N LYS A 62 -0.56 21.96 1.96
CA LYS A 62 -1.29 23.21 2.28
C LYS A 62 -0.46 24.11 3.20
N LYS A 63 0.15 23.55 4.25
CA LYS A 63 1.04 24.30 5.16
C LYS A 63 2.24 24.88 4.40
N ARG A 64 2.81 24.11 3.47
CA ARG A 64 3.92 24.57 2.63
C ARG A 64 3.50 25.68 1.67
N LYS A 65 2.34 25.56 1.02
CA LYS A 65 1.80 26.61 0.14
C LYS A 65 1.60 27.92 0.89
N ARG A 66 1.01 27.89 2.10
CA ARG A 66 0.84 29.08 2.95
C ARG A 66 2.16 29.77 3.28
N LYS A 67 3.17 29.00 3.70
CA LYS A 67 4.52 29.55 3.96
C LYS A 67 5.15 30.20 2.72
N ILE A 68 4.92 29.61 1.54
CA ILE A 68 5.42 30.19 0.29
C ILE A 68 4.69 31.50 -0.02
N GLU A 69 3.37 31.54 0.15
CA GLU A 69 2.56 32.73 -0.07
C GLU A 69 2.88 33.86 0.92
N GLU A 70 3.07 33.54 2.20
CA GLU A 70 3.52 34.48 3.22
C GLU A 70 4.89 35.07 2.88
N ALA A 71 5.86 34.23 2.49
CA ALA A 71 7.19 34.70 2.14
C ALA A 71 7.22 35.58 0.88
N LEU A 72 6.37 35.27 -0.12
CA LEU A 72 6.16 36.14 -1.29
C LEU A 72 5.56 37.50 -0.92
N ARG A 73 4.67 37.55 0.09
CA ARG A 73 4.09 38.81 0.59
C ARG A 73 5.08 39.63 1.41
N THR A 74 5.95 38.98 2.19
CA THR A 74 6.93 39.64 3.07
C THR A 74 8.29 39.89 2.39
N GLY A 75 8.46 39.51 1.12
CA GLY A 75 9.72 39.66 0.38
C GLY A 75 10.89 38.83 0.94
N THR A 76 10.60 37.79 1.73
CA THR A 76 11.64 36.97 2.36
C THR A 76 12.08 35.84 1.43
N GLU A 77 13.39 35.65 1.31
CA GLU A 77 13.94 34.59 0.48
C GLU A 77 13.60 33.21 1.05
N LEU A 78 12.84 32.43 0.29
CA LEU A 78 12.54 31.04 0.63
C LEU A 78 13.75 30.16 0.32
N PRO A 79 14.14 29.23 1.22
CA PRO A 79 15.17 28.26 0.90
C PRO A 79 14.73 27.41 -0.30
N GLN A 80 15.51 27.48 -1.38
CA GLN A 80 15.23 26.69 -2.59
C GLN A 80 15.33 25.20 -2.26
N LYS A 81 14.20 24.49 -2.37
CA LYS A 81 14.22 23.03 -2.18
C LYS A 81 14.90 22.39 -3.39
N LYS A 82 15.92 21.56 -3.14
CA LYS A 82 16.58 20.77 -4.18
C LYS A 82 15.54 19.95 -4.97
N ASN A 83 15.44 20.21 -6.27
CA ASN A 83 14.51 19.54 -7.18
C ASN A 83 14.95 18.11 -7.54
N PHE A 84 16.24 17.79 -7.43
CA PHE A 84 16.82 16.48 -7.79
C PHE A 84 17.43 15.76 -6.57
N THR A 85 16.62 15.45 -5.57
CA THR A 85 17.03 14.53 -4.49
C THR A 85 17.01 13.08 -5.00
N PHE A 86 17.74 12.18 -4.32
CA PHE A 86 17.72 10.73 -4.60
C PHE A 86 16.29 10.20 -4.71
N MET A 87 15.40 10.64 -3.81
CA MET A 87 13.98 10.28 -3.83
C MET A 87 13.26 10.77 -5.08
N ASN A 88 13.50 12.00 -5.54
CA ASN A 88 12.86 12.50 -6.77
C ASN A 88 13.35 11.75 -8.01
N LYS A 89 14.64 11.40 -8.07
CA LYS A 89 15.19 10.58 -9.16
C LYS A 89 14.60 9.17 -9.14
N LEU A 90 14.49 8.55 -7.97
CA LEU A 90 13.86 7.24 -7.79
C LEU A 90 12.39 7.26 -8.23
N ILE A 91 11.64 8.31 -7.85
CA ILE A 91 10.24 8.50 -8.26
C ILE A 91 10.11 8.53 -9.79
N VAL A 92 10.94 9.32 -10.47
CA VAL A 92 10.90 9.42 -11.94
C VAL A 92 11.25 8.09 -12.59
N LYS A 93 12.25 7.36 -12.05
CA LYS A 93 12.63 6.04 -12.55
C LYS A 93 11.49 5.03 -12.43
N ILE A 94 10.90 4.91 -11.24
CA ILE A 94 9.76 4.00 -10.98
C ILE A 94 8.55 4.34 -11.86
N LYS A 95 8.25 5.64 -12.02
CA LYS A 95 7.15 6.09 -12.90
C LYS A 95 7.37 5.70 -14.35
N ARG A 96 8.61 5.79 -14.85
CA ARG A 96 8.95 5.41 -16.22
C ARG A 96 8.93 3.90 -16.46
N THR A 97 9.29 3.08 -15.48
CA THR A 97 9.41 1.63 -15.66
C THR A 97 8.12 0.86 -15.39
N LEU A 98 7.42 1.17 -14.29
CA LEU A 98 6.27 0.36 -13.83
C LEU A 98 4.91 1.03 -14.08
N GLY A 99 4.90 2.33 -14.37
CA GLY A 99 3.68 3.10 -14.56
C GLY A 99 2.77 3.11 -13.31
N ILE A 100 1.49 3.46 -13.50
CA ILE A 100 0.52 3.50 -12.39
C ILE A 100 0.07 2.10 -11.98
N TYR A 101 -0.22 1.24 -12.96
CA TYR A 101 -0.73 -0.11 -12.73
C TYR A 101 0.29 -0.97 -12.01
N GLY A 102 1.54 -1.00 -12.48
CA GLY A 102 2.58 -1.81 -11.84
C GLY A 102 2.84 -1.39 -10.39
N VAL A 103 2.92 -0.07 -10.12
CA VAL A 103 3.15 0.39 -8.74
C VAL A 103 1.96 0.07 -7.83
N CYS A 104 0.73 0.34 -8.27
CA CYS A 104 -0.44 0.14 -7.39
C CYS A 104 -0.74 -1.35 -7.15
N LEU A 105 -0.51 -2.21 -8.14
CA LEU A 105 -0.75 -3.65 -8.04
C LEU A 105 0.35 -4.38 -7.26
N PHE A 106 1.62 -4.02 -7.47
CA PHE A 106 2.75 -4.77 -6.92
C PHE A 106 3.38 -4.14 -5.68
N ALA A 107 3.33 -2.81 -5.49
CA ALA A 107 3.98 -2.20 -4.32
C ALA A 107 3.39 -2.66 -2.97
N PRO A 108 2.06 -2.80 -2.80
CA PRO A 108 1.48 -3.36 -1.57
C PRO A 108 1.94 -4.79 -1.30
N LEU A 109 2.22 -5.56 -2.36
CA LEU A 109 2.69 -6.94 -2.25
C LEU A 109 4.17 -7.02 -1.83
N PHE A 110 5.07 -6.35 -2.57
CA PHE A 110 6.52 -6.50 -2.38
C PHE A 110 7.04 -5.80 -1.13
N PHE A 111 6.46 -4.65 -0.76
CA PHE A 111 6.98 -3.85 0.35
C PHE A 111 6.29 -4.18 1.67
N SER A 112 4.97 -4.15 1.64
CA SER A 112 4.01 -4.35 2.74
C SER A 112 2.78 -3.53 2.38
N ILE A 113 1.60 -3.90 2.88
CA ILE A 113 0.39 -3.12 2.62
C ILE A 113 0.53 -1.67 3.10
N PRO A 114 1.02 -1.35 4.32
CA PRO A 114 1.12 0.02 4.79
C PRO A 114 2.15 0.80 3.97
N GLY A 115 3.34 0.22 3.74
CA GLY A 115 4.40 0.88 2.98
C GLY A 115 4.00 1.11 1.52
N GLY A 116 3.49 0.08 0.85
CA GLY A 116 3.08 0.12 -0.55
C GLY A 116 1.90 1.05 -0.82
N THR A 117 0.91 1.10 0.09
CA THR A 117 -0.22 2.04 -0.03
C THR A 117 0.21 3.49 0.21
N ILE A 118 1.07 3.77 1.20
CA ILE A 118 1.64 5.10 1.42
C ILE A 118 2.42 5.58 0.20
N ILE A 119 3.26 4.71 -0.38
CA ILE A 119 4.03 5.02 -1.58
C ILE A 119 3.09 5.33 -2.75
N SER A 120 2.06 4.50 -2.94
CA SER A 120 1.08 4.68 -4.01
C SER A 120 0.25 5.95 -3.83
N ALA A 121 -0.20 6.26 -2.61
CA ALA A 121 -0.89 7.51 -2.26
C ALA A 121 0.00 8.74 -2.49
N LYS A 122 1.29 8.65 -2.14
CA LYS A 122 2.25 9.74 -2.36
C LYS A 122 2.52 9.99 -3.85
N PHE A 123 2.60 8.94 -4.66
CA PHE A 123 2.98 9.05 -6.07
C PHE A 123 1.79 9.35 -6.99
N TYR A 124 0.65 8.76 -6.67
CA TYR A 124 -0.53 8.75 -7.52
C TYR A 124 -1.83 9.15 -6.80
N GLY A 125 -1.83 9.49 -5.52
CA GLY A 125 -3.06 9.82 -4.76
C GLY A 125 -3.92 10.94 -5.35
N LYS A 126 -3.37 11.80 -6.23
CA LYS A 126 -4.17 12.75 -7.02
C LYS A 126 -5.13 12.10 -8.02
N LYS A 127 -4.91 10.82 -8.38
CA LYS A 127 -5.72 10.06 -9.34
C LYS A 127 -6.72 9.21 -8.56
N ARG A 128 -8.01 9.41 -8.83
CA ARG A 128 -9.10 8.63 -8.22
C ARG A 128 -9.00 7.11 -8.47
N GLN A 129 -8.27 6.71 -9.51
CA GLN A 129 -8.04 5.31 -9.87
C GLN A 129 -7.00 4.60 -8.98
N THR A 130 -6.22 5.31 -8.17
CA THR A 130 -5.14 4.69 -7.39
C THR A 130 -5.66 3.72 -6.33
N PHE A 131 -6.65 4.13 -5.55
CA PHE A 131 -7.24 3.28 -4.53
C PHE A 131 -7.90 2.00 -5.09
N PRO A 132 -8.78 2.05 -6.11
CA PRO A 132 -9.36 0.84 -6.67
C PRO A 132 -8.29 -0.07 -7.30
N LEU A 133 -7.23 0.48 -7.91
CA LEU A 133 -6.12 -0.33 -8.42
C LEU A 133 -5.39 -1.08 -7.31
N ILE A 134 -5.17 -0.46 -6.14
CA ILE A 134 -4.58 -1.13 -4.98
C ILE A 134 -5.49 -2.29 -4.53
N LEU A 135 -6.81 -2.06 -4.45
CA LEU A 135 -7.76 -3.10 -4.07
C LEU A 135 -7.74 -4.26 -5.06
N THR A 136 -7.81 -3.99 -6.37
CA THR A 136 -7.70 -5.02 -7.40
C THR A 136 -6.40 -5.80 -7.27
N GLY A 137 -5.29 -5.13 -6.95
CA GLY A 137 -4.01 -5.78 -6.65
C GLY A 137 -4.09 -6.71 -5.45
N ILE A 138 -4.71 -6.29 -4.36
CA ILE A 138 -4.89 -7.13 -3.16
C ILE A 138 -5.72 -8.37 -3.49
N PHE A 139 -6.86 -8.21 -4.19
CA PHE A 139 -7.71 -9.34 -4.57
C PHE A 139 -7.00 -10.32 -5.51
N MET A 140 -6.35 -9.82 -6.57
CA MET A 140 -5.63 -10.66 -7.54
C MET A 140 -4.43 -11.37 -6.89
N ASN A 141 -3.55 -10.62 -6.21
CA ASN A 141 -2.38 -11.21 -5.59
C ASN A 141 -2.75 -12.16 -4.44
N GLY A 142 -3.80 -11.84 -3.68
CA GLY A 142 -4.32 -12.74 -2.65
C GLY A 142 -4.77 -14.07 -3.24
N LEU A 143 -5.50 -14.05 -4.37
CA LEU A 143 -5.94 -15.29 -5.03
C LEU A 143 -4.75 -16.09 -5.53
N ILE A 144 -3.80 -15.42 -6.19
CA ILE A 144 -2.62 -16.07 -6.75
C ILE A 144 -1.81 -16.75 -5.64
N ILE A 145 -1.50 -16.04 -4.57
CA ILE A 145 -0.64 -16.54 -3.49
C ILE A 145 -1.33 -17.65 -2.71
N THR A 146 -2.60 -17.46 -2.31
CA THR A 146 -3.32 -18.52 -1.62
C THR A 146 -3.47 -19.76 -2.51
N SER A 147 -3.67 -19.60 -3.82
CA SER A 147 -3.75 -20.74 -4.75
C SER A 147 -2.41 -21.48 -4.83
N ILE A 148 -1.30 -20.76 -4.97
CA ILE A 148 0.04 -21.35 -4.98
C ILE A 148 0.29 -22.13 -3.68
N VAL A 149 -0.05 -21.55 -2.54
CA VAL A 149 0.18 -22.19 -1.23
C VAL A 149 -0.61 -23.48 -1.07
N TYR A 150 -1.90 -23.47 -1.40
CA TYR A 150 -2.77 -24.64 -1.21
C TYR A 150 -2.60 -25.70 -2.29
N ILE A 151 -2.21 -25.34 -3.52
CA ILE A 151 -1.85 -26.32 -4.55
C ILE A 151 -0.58 -27.08 -4.12
N ASN A 152 0.43 -26.39 -3.60
CA ASN A 152 1.66 -27.02 -3.10
C ASN A 152 1.46 -27.88 -1.85
N GLN A 153 0.30 -27.80 -1.20
CA GLN A 153 -0.05 -28.69 -0.08
C GLN A 153 -0.60 -30.04 -0.58
N ILE A 154 -1.14 -30.09 -1.80
CA ILE A 154 -1.79 -31.28 -2.37
C ILE A 154 -0.76 -32.22 -3.03
N PHE A 155 0.40 -31.70 -3.44
CA PHE A 155 1.53 -32.46 -4.02
C PHE A 155 2.60 -32.73 -2.97
#